data_AF-A0A3D3DS36-F1
#
_entry.id   AF-A0A3D3DS36-F1
#
_cell.length_a   1.000
_cell.length_b   1.000
_cell.length_c   1.000
_cell.angle_alpha   90.00
_cell.angle_beta   90.00
_cell.angle_gamma   90.00
#
_symmetry.space_group_name_H-M   'P 1'
#
loop_
_entity.id
_entity.type
_entity.pdbx_description
1 polymer ?
#
loop_
_entity_poly.entity_id
_entity_poly.type
_entity_poly.pdbx_seq_one_letter_code
_entity_poly.pdbx_strand_id
1 'polypeptide(L)'
;MFSQLQRTKTRQLSPLDHLISAAQTALETVASTPAGTGRPDPAKDVNAGELTDAQKRESARLMRVNHVGEVCAQALYEGQALTAQDGCVRD
;
A
#
# COMPACT_ATOMS: atom_id res chain seq x y z
N MET A 1 -11.15 1.59 42.38
CA MET A 1 -12.41 1.94 41.68
C MET A 1 -12.13 3.02 40.65
N PHE A 2 -11.51 2.70 39.51
CA PHE A 2 -11.63 3.50 38.28
C PHE A 2 -11.33 2.61 37.07
N SER A 3 -12.39 2.40 36.31
CA SER A 3 -12.43 2.23 34.86
C SER A 3 -11.60 1.11 34.22
N GLN A 4 -12.28 -0.01 34.03
CA GLN A 4 -12.02 -0.97 32.97
C GLN A 4 -11.81 -0.23 31.64
N LEU A 5 -10.64 -0.41 31.01
CA LEU A 5 -10.40 -0.05 29.61
C LEU A 5 -11.51 -0.69 28.76
N GLN A 6 -12.42 0.13 28.24
CA GLN A 6 -13.40 -0.30 27.26
C GLN A 6 -12.66 -0.75 26.00
N ARG A 7 -12.40 -2.05 25.91
CA ARG A 7 -11.99 -2.73 24.68
C ARG A 7 -13.06 -2.37 23.65
N THR A 8 -12.72 -1.52 22.68
CA THR A 8 -13.61 -1.18 21.58
C THR A 8 -14.05 -2.49 20.93
N LYS A 9 -15.37 -2.68 20.82
CA LYS A 9 -15.95 -3.87 20.18
C LYS A 9 -15.47 -3.87 18.73
N THR A 10 -14.55 -4.76 18.37
CA THR A 10 -14.03 -4.87 17.00
C THR A 10 -15.20 -5.10 16.06
N ARG A 11 -15.35 -4.25 15.02
CA ARG A 11 -16.41 -4.44 14.02
C ARG A 11 -16.20 -5.79 13.35
N GLN A 12 -17.21 -6.65 13.41
CA GLN A 12 -17.22 -7.91 12.69
C GLN A 12 -17.67 -7.62 11.26
N LEU A 13 -16.72 -7.62 10.32
CA LEU A 13 -17.00 -7.44 8.91
C LEU A 13 -17.50 -8.77 8.33
N SER A 14 -18.51 -8.70 7.47
CA SER A 14 -18.96 -9.87 6.72
C SER A 14 -17.95 -10.19 5.60
N PRO A 15 -17.94 -11.43 5.07
CA PRO A 15 -17.10 -11.78 3.92
C PRO A 15 -17.35 -10.87 2.69
N LEU A 16 -18.57 -10.37 2.54
CA LEU A 16 -18.93 -9.42 1.48
C LEU A 16 -18.27 -8.06 1.72
N ASP A 17 -18.24 -7.58 2.97
CA ASP A 17 -17.56 -6.31 3.32
C ASP A 17 -16.06 -6.39 3.02
N HIS A 18 -15.42 -7.51 3.32
CA HIS A 18 -14.00 -7.75 2.97
C HIS A 18 -13.77 -7.77 1.46
N LEU A 19 -14.67 -8.40 0.70
CA LEU A 19 -14.57 -8.43 -0.76
C LEU A 19 -14.72 -7.03 -1.37
N ILE A 20 -15.69 -6.24 -0.89
CA ILE A 20 -15.87 -4.85 -1.34
C ILE A 20 -14.64 -4.02 -1.00
N SER A 21 -14.11 -4.15 0.22
CA SER A 21 -12.91 -3.42 0.65
C SER A 21 -11.69 -3.75 -0.22
N ALA A 22 -11.47 -5.04 -0.52
CA ALA A 22 -10.36 -5.45 -1.38
C ALA A 22 -10.52 -4.96 -2.83
N ALA A 23 -11.74 -4.96 -3.36
CA ALA A 23 -12.03 -4.41 -4.68
C ALA A 23 -11.77 -2.90 -4.73
N GLN A 24 -12.14 -2.15 -3.67
CA GLN A 24 -11.82 -0.73 -3.55
C GLN A 24 -10.31 -0.50 -3.50
N THR A 25 -9.57 -1.22 -2.64
CA THR A 25 -8.11 -1.12 -2.57
C THR A 25 -7.47 -1.39 -3.92
N ALA A 26 -7.87 -2.46 -4.61
CA ALA A 26 -7.35 -2.78 -5.93
C ALA A 26 -7.63 -1.67 -6.96
N LEU A 27 -8.84 -1.09 -6.94
CA LEU A 27 -9.22 0.01 -7.83
C LEU A 27 -8.40 1.28 -7.52
N GLU A 28 -8.19 1.60 -6.25
CA GLU A 28 -7.34 2.72 -5.84
C GLU A 28 -5.89 2.50 -6.30
N THR A 29 -5.33 1.31 -6.10
CA THR A 29 -3.96 0.98 -6.52
C THR A 29 -3.74 1.14 -8.03
N VAL A 30 -4.71 0.77 -8.87
CA VAL A 30 -4.54 0.80 -10.34
C VAL A 30 -4.97 2.12 -10.98
N ALA A 31 -5.94 2.83 -10.40
CA ALA A 31 -6.59 3.98 -11.04
C ALA A 31 -6.32 5.32 -10.34
N SER A 32 -5.79 5.32 -9.12
CA SER A 32 -5.54 6.57 -8.37
C SER A 32 -4.09 7.04 -8.50
N THR A 33 -3.92 8.36 -8.49
CA THR A 33 -2.60 8.98 -8.33
C THR A 33 -2.22 8.94 -6.86
N PRO A 34 -1.00 8.48 -6.49
CA PRO A 34 -0.58 8.44 -5.09
C PRO A 34 -0.67 9.83 -4.45
N ALA A 35 -1.54 9.97 -3.44
CA ALA A 35 -1.56 11.16 -2.61
C ALA A 35 -0.32 11.12 -1.71
N GLY A 36 0.59 12.09 -1.88
CA GLY A 36 1.76 12.20 -1.01
C GLY A 36 1.34 12.40 0.46
N THR A 37 2.21 12.01 1.39
CA THR A 37 1.93 12.09 2.84
C THR A 37 1.89 13.51 3.42
N GLY A 38 2.08 14.54 2.57
CA GLY A 38 2.25 15.93 2.99
C GLY A 38 3.54 16.21 3.77
N ARG A 39 4.36 15.18 4.01
CA ARG A 39 5.63 15.31 4.72
C ARG A 39 6.66 16.01 3.82
N PRO A 40 7.54 16.84 4.40
CA PRO A 40 8.65 17.40 3.65
C PRO A 40 9.54 16.27 3.10
N ASP A 41 10.04 16.46 1.89
CA ASP A 41 10.94 15.52 1.23
C ASP A 41 12.22 15.36 2.08
N PRO A 42 12.55 14.13 2.55
CA PRO A 42 13.76 13.89 3.31
C PRO A 42 15.04 14.20 2.52
N ALA A 43 14.97 14.21 1.18
CA ALA A 43 16.07 14.54 0.30
C ALA A 43 16.10 16.02 -0.13
N LYS A 44 15.26 16.90 0.45
CA LYS A 44 15.13 18.30 0.02
C LYS A 44 16.46 19.07 -0.04
N ASP A 45 17.40 18.74 0.85
CA ASP A 45 18.71 19.43 0.97
C ASP A 45 19.83 18.67 0.25
N VAL A 46 19.51 17.56 -0.43
CA VAL A 46 20.47 16.75 -1.17
C VAL A 46 20.52 17.24 -2.61
N ASN A 47 21.70 17.65 -3.07
CA ASN A 47 21.92 17.94 -4.48
C ASN A 47 21.99 16.61 -5.26
N ALA A 48 20.84 16.17 -5.76
CA ALA A 48 20.78 15.09 -6.73
C ALA A 48 21.32 15.63 -8.06
N GLY A 49 22.56 15.28 -8.40
CA GLY A 49 23.18 15.68 -9.66
C GLY A 49 22.30 15.35 -10.88
N GLU A 50 22.39 16.17 -11.92
CA GLU A 50 21.52 16.01 -13.08
C GLU A 50 21.83 14.72 -13.86
N LEU A 51 20.79 13.93 -14.10
CA LEU A 51 20.86 12.81 -15.03
C LEU A 51 20.77 13.34 -16.48
N THR A 52 21.62 12.81 -17.36
CA THR A 52 21.44 12.97 -18.81
C THR A 52 20.10 12.36 -19.25
N ASP A 53 19.58 12.78 -20.41
CA ASP A 53 18.32 12.24 -20.93
C ASP A 53 18.35 10.72 -21.14
N ALA A 54 19.51 10.17 -21.52
CA ALA A 54 19.71 8.73 -21.64
C ALA A 54 19.56 8.03 -20.28
N GLN A 55 20.18 8.58 -19.24
CA GLN A 55 20.09 8.05 -17.88
C GLN A 55 18.67 8.19 -17.30
N LYS A 56 17.97 9.30 -17.56
CA LYS A 56 16.55 9.47 -17.16
C LYS A 56 15.66 8.39 -17.77
N ARG A 57 15.81 8.14 -19.07
CA ARG A 57 15.04 7.08 -19.78
C ARG A 57 15.36 5.67 -19.26
N GLU A 58 16.60 5.42 -18.89
CA GLU A 58 17.00 4.14 -18.30
C GLU A 58 16.43 3.97 -16.89
N SER A 59 16.63 4.97 -16.02
CA SER A 59 16.10 4.97 -14.65
C SER A 59 14.58 4.79 -14.64
N ALA A 60 13.84 5.49 -15.52
CA ALA A 60 12.40 5.32 -15.64
C ALA A 60 11.98 3.90 -16.08
N ARG A 61 12.77 3.24 -16.96
CA ARG A 61 12.52 1.84 -17.35
C ARG A 61 12.71 0.89 -16.18
N LEU A 62 13.80 1.05 -15.43
CA LEU A 62 14.08 0.23 -14.24
C LEU A 62 13.03 0.47 -13.15
N MET A 63 12.62 1.72 -12.92
CA MET A 63 11.62 2.03 -11.92
C MET A 63 10.24 1.45 -12.25
N ARG A 64 9.87 1.35 -13.53
CA ARG A 64 8.65 0.63 -13.95
C ARG A 64 8.68 -0.85 -13.57
N VAL A 65 9.85 -1.50 -13.69
CA VAL A 65 10.01 -2.90 -13.26
C VAL A 65 9.86 -3.02 -11.74
N ASN A 66 10.52 -2.15 -10.98
CA ASN A 66 10.40 -2.13 -9.52
C ASN A 66 8.94 -1.89 -9.09
N HIS A 67 8.26 -0.93 -9.72
CA HIS A 67 6.89 -0.57 -9.40
C HIS A 67 5.90 -1.71 -9.66
N VAL A 68 6.03 -2.42 -10.78
CA VAL A 68 5.20 -3.61 -11.05
C VAL A 68 5.45 -4.69 -9.99
N GLY A 69 6.70 -4.89 -9.56
CA GLY A 69 7.03 -5.82 -8.48
C GLY A 69 6.33 -5.47 -7.16
N GLU A 70 6.28 -4.18 -6.80
CA GLU A 70 5.57 -3.69 -5.61
C GLU A 70 4.06 -3.96 -5.70
N VAL A 71 3.44 -3.66 -6.85
CA VAL A 71 2.00 -3.92 -7.07
C VAL A 71 1.68 -5.41 -6.97
N CYS A 72 2.51 -6.28 -7.55
CA CYS A 72 2.33 -7.73 -7.45
C CYS A 72 2.48 -8.23 -6.00
N ALA A 73 3.43 -7.69 -5.24
CA ALA A 73 3.63 -8.04 -3.84
C ALA A 73 2.43 -7.62 -2.98
N GLN A 74 1.91 -6.40 -3.17
CA GLN A 74 0.70 -5.93 -2.51
C GLN A 74 -0.49 -6.83 -2.81
N ALA A 75 -0.73 -7.15 -4.08
CA ALA A 75 -1.82 -8.04 -4.48
C ALA A 75 -1.70 -9.46 -3.88
N LEU A 76 -0.48 -9.97 -3.74
CA LEU A 76 -0.23 -11.27 -3.10
C LEU A 76 -0.61 -11.23 -1.62
N TYR A 77 -0.18 -10.19 -0.88
CA TYR A 77 -0.47 -10.05 0.54
C TYR A 77 -1.97 -9.86 0.80
N GLU A 78 -2.65 -9.04 -0.01
CA GLU A 78 -4.09 -8.87 0.07
C GLU A 78 -4.84 -10.19 -0.23
N GLY A 79 -4.39 -10.94 -1.24
CA GLY A 79 -4.95 -12.26 -1.55
C GLY A 79 -4.77 -13.28 -0.43
N GLN A 80 -3.62 -13.25 0.25
CA GLN A 80 -3.37 -14.08 1.42
C GLN A 80 -4.28 -13.66 2.59
N ALA A 81 -4.42 -12.37 2.86
CA ALA A 81 -5.30 -11.88 3.91
C ALA A 81 -6.77 -12.26 3.68
N LEU A 82 -7.25 -12.23 2.43
CA LEU A 82 -8.62 -12.61 2.09
C LEU A 82 -8.92 -14.12 2.26
N THR A 83 -7.92 -14.98 2.10
CA THR A 83 -8.10 -16.45 2.04
C THR A 83 -7.50 -17.20 3.23
N ALA A 84 -6.74 -16.52 4.09
CA ALA A 84 -6.12 -17.12 5.25
C ALA A 84 -7.17 -17.70 6.21
N GLN A 85 -6.93 -18.94 6.63
CA GLN A 85 -7.69 -19.60 7.70
C GLN A 85 -7.17 -19.19 9.08
N ASP A 86 -5.91 -18.74 9.16
CA ASP A 86 -5.29 -18.21 10.37
C ASP A 86 -5.61 -16.71 10.50
N GLY A 87 -6.17 -16.33 11.66
CA GLY A 87 -6.53 -14.95 11.96
C GLY A 87 -5.34 -13.98 11.96
N CYS A 88 -4.11 -14.44 12.21
CA CYS A 88 -2.94 -13.55 12.22
C CYS A 88 -2.51 -13.05 10.84
N VAL A 89 -2.93 -13.74 9.77
CA VAL A 89 -2.69 -13.33 8.38
C VAL A 89 -3.90 -12.59 7.81
N ARG A 90 -5.07 -12.74 8.44
CA ARG A 90 -6.37 -12.23 7.97
C ARG A 90 -6.66 -10.78 8.41
N ASP A 91 -6.03 -10.33 9.50
CA ASP A 91 -6.20 -9.00 10.13
C ASP A 91 -4.99 -8.09 9.82
#